data_AF-A0A847W354-F1
#
_entry.id   AF-A0A847W354-F1
#
_cell.length_a   1.000
_cell.length_b   1.000
_cell.length_c   1.000
_cell.angle_alpha   90.00
_cell.angle_beta   90.00
_cell.angle_gamma   90.00
#
_symmetry.space_group_name_H-M   'P 1'
#
loop_
_entity.id
_entity.type
_entity.pdbx_description
1 polymer ?
#
loop_
_entity_poly.entity_id
_entity_poly.type
_entity_poly.pdbx_seq_one_letter_code
_entity_poly.pdbx_strand_id
1 'polypeptide(L)' 'PVAIWFLISKVTEYVSLASLLATFLSVVFSAFICDNYVTISLLMIWLLIVYKHKDNIGRLLKGTENKKNY' A
#
# COMPACT_ATOMS: atom_id res chain seq x y z
N PRO A 1 5.08 -4.23 -7.70
CA PRO A 1 4.82 -3.04 -6.85
C PRO A 1 4.60 -1.73 -7.64
N VAL A 2 5.56 -1.28 -8.45
CA VAL A 2 5.53 0.06 -9.09
C VAL A 2 4.41 0.21 -10.14
N ALA A 3 4.18 -0.81 -10.98
CA ALA A 3 3.10 -0.77 -11.97
C ALA A 3 1.70 -0.70 -11.33
N ILE A 4 1.47 -1.49 -10.28
CA ILE A 4 0.22 -1.49 -9.49
C ILE A 4 0.02 -0.14 -8.80
N TRP A 5 1.09 0.40 -8.21
CA TRP A 5 1.08 1.73 -7.61
C TRP A 5 0.69 2.79 -8.64
N PHE A 6 1.29 2.77 -9.83
CA PHE A 6 0.98 3.73 -10.89
C PHE A 6 -0.48 3.64 -11.32
N LEU A 7 -1.00 2.43 -11.56
CA LEU A 7 -2.39 2.20 -11.95
C LEU A 7 -3.37 2.72 -10.88
N ILE A 8 -3.15 2.37 -9.62
CA ILE A 8 -4.03 2.77 -8.52
C ILE A 8 -3.93 4.27 -8.25
N SER A 9 -2.73 4.84 -8.31
CA SER A 9 -2.55 6.30 -8.10
C SER A 9 -3.25 7.13 -9.16
N LYS A 10 -3.36 6.61 -10.39
CA LYS A 10 -4.04 7.27 -11.51
C LYS A 10 -5.57 7.18 -11.40
N VAL A 11 -6.09 6.09 -10.83
CA VAL A 11 -7.55 5.88 -10.66
C VAL A 11 -8.07 6.54 -9.40
N THR A 12 -7.31 6.48 -8.31
CA THR A 12 -7.76 6.95 -6.99
C THR A 12 -7.29 8.37 -6.66
N GLU A 13 -6.34 8.94 -7.42
CA GLU A 13 -5.68 10.22 -7.13
C GLU A 13 -4.97 10.27 -5.75
N TYR A 14 -4.92 9.14 -5.04
CA TYR A 14 -4.33 9.01 -3.70
C TYR A 14 -3.06 8.18 -3.76
N VAL A 15 -1.91 8.86 -3.62
CA VAL A 15 -0.59 8.22 -3.61
C VAL A 15 -0.43 7.26 -2.43
N SER A 16 -0.96 7.58 -1.26
CA SER A 16 -0.86 6.74 -0.06
C SER A 16 -1.63 5.43 -0.22
N LEU A 17 -2.84 5.50 -0.80
CA LEU A 17 -3.66 4.32 -1.05
C LEU A 17 -2.99 3.36 -2.04
N ALA A 18 -2.40 3.92 -3.11
CA ALA A 18 -1.64 3.17 -4.07
C ALA A 18 -0.44 2.43 -3.43
N SER A 19 0.28 3.08 -2.52
CA SER A 19 1.42 2.48 -1.81
C SER A 19 0.99 1.34 -0.90
N LEU A 20 -0.10 1.50 -0.16
CA LEU A 20 -0.68 0.48 0.72
C LEU A 20 -1.13 -0.77 -0.06
N LEU A 21 -1.85 -0.56 -1.17
CA LEU A 21 -2.34 -1.66 -1.99
C LEU A 21 -1.21 -2.36 -2.74
N ALA A 22 -0.23 -1.62 -3.28
CA ALA A 22 0.90 -2.21 -3.97
C ALA A 22 1.79 -3.04 -3.04
N THR A 23 1.99 -2.59 -1.80
CA THR A 23 2.74 -3.35 -0.80
C THR A 23 1.95 -4.54 -0.28
N PHE A 24 0.64 -4.42 -0.10
CA PHE A 24 -0.22 -5.56 0.25
C PHE A 24 -0.16 -6.66 -0.81
N LEU A 25 -0.30 -6.30 -2.09
CA LEU A 25 -0.19 -7.26 -3.19
C LEU A 25 1.19 -7.94 -3.22
N SER A 26 2.25 -7.24 -2.82
CA SER A 26 3.59 -7.82 -2.75
C SER A 26 3.68 -8.90 -1.67
N VAL A 27 3.01 -8.73 -0.52
CA VAL A 27 2.89 -9.76 0.52
C VAL A 27 2.08 -10.96 0.01
N VAL A 28 0.95 -10.69 -0.66
CA VAL A 28 0.10 -11.75 -1.23
C VAL A 28 0.86 -12.57 -2.26
N PHE A 29 1.56 -11.94 -3.20
CA PHE A 29 2.37 -12.67 -4.19
C PHE A 29 3.54 -13.41 -3.56
N SER A 30 4.18 -12.84 -2.53
CA SER A 30 5.23 -13.54 -1.78
C SER A 30 4.72 -14.85 -1.19
N ALA A 31 3.47 -14.90 -0.71
CA ALA A 31 2.89 -16.11 -0.13
C ALA A 31 2.78 -17.28 -1.11
N PHE A 32 2.73 -17.02 -2.43
CA PHE A 32 2.64 -18.05 -3.47
C PHE A 32 3.97 -18.38 -4.13
N ILE A 33 4.98 -17.49 -4.02
CA ILE A 33 6.23 -17.58 -4.78
C ILE A 33 7.44 -17.81 -3.86
N CYS A 34 7.42 -17.29 -2.64
CA CYS A 34 8.55 -17.26 -1.73
C CYS A 34 8.33 -18.13 -0.49
N ASP A 35 9.44 -18.46 0.19
CA ASP A 35 9.40 -19.18 1.46
C ASP A 35 8.63 -18.43 2.56
N ASN A 36 8.08 -19.20 3.49
CA ASN A 36 7.28 -18.69 4.61
C ASN A 36 8.01 -17.61 5.42
N TYR A 37 9.33 -17.75 5.62
CA TYR A 37 10.14 -16.75 6.33
C TYR A 37 10.16 -15.38 5.63
N VAL A 38 10.24 -15.37 4.30
CA VAL A 38 10.24 -14.14 3.48
C VAL A 38 8.85 -13.50 3.55
N THR A 39 7.80 -14.30 3.41
CA THR A 39 6.41 -13.84 3.48
C THR A 39 6.06 -13.24 4.84
N ILE A 40 6.47 -13.87 5.94
CA ILE A 40 6.26 -13.34 7.30
C ILE A 40 7.01 -12.02 7.50
N SER A 41 8.25 -11.92 7.00
CA SER A 41 9.04 -10.69 7.07
C SER A 41 8.39 -9.55 6.29
N LEU A 42 7.89 -9.83 5.09
CA LEU A 42 7.16 -8.85 4.27
C LEU A 42 5.83 -8.45 4.91
N LEU A 43 5.12 -9.37 5.54
CA LEU A 43 3.89 -9.07 6.29
C LEU A 43 4.17 -8.12 7.46
N MET A 44 5.24 -8.36 8.23
CA MET A 44 5.66 -7.46 9.31
C MET A 44 6.00 -6.06 8.79
N ILE A 45 6.75 -5.96 7.69
CA ILE A 45 7.06 -4.69 7.05
C ILE A 45 5.78 -4.00 6.58
N TRP A 46 4.85 -4.74 5.98
CA TRP A 46 3.58 -4.18 5.54
C TRP A 46 2.75 -3.63 6.70
N LEU A 47 2.69 -4.34 7.83
CA LEU A 47 2.02 -3.85 9.04
C LEU A 47 2.66 -2.56 9.57
N LEU A 48 3.99 -2.43 9.54
CA LEU A 48 4.68 -1.19 9.91
C LEU A 48 4.35 -0.04 8.95
N ILE A 49 4.25 -0.33 7.65
CA ILE A 49 3.84 0.65 6.63
C ILE A 49 2.40 1.11 6.90
N VAL A 50 1.47 0.18 7.14
CA VAL A 50 0.09 0.50 7.52
C VAL A 50 0.05 1.38 8.76
N TYR A 51 0.80 1.03 9.81
CA TYR A 51 0.87 1.81 11.04
C TYR A 51 1.41 3.22 10.81
N LYS A 52 2.46 3.37 9.99
CA LYS A 52 3.02 4.67 9.62
C LYS A 52 2.04 5.53 8.81
N HIS A 53 1.20 4.89 8.00
CA HIS A 53 0.21 5.58 7.16
C HIS A 53 -1.17 5.73 7.81
N LYS A 54 -1.34 5.39 9.11
CA LYS A 54 -2.62 5.53 9.82
C LYS A 54 -3.23 6.94 9.71
N ASP A 55 -2.39 7.98 9.73
CA ASP A 55 -2.82 9.38 9.60
C ASP A 55 -3.26 9.71 8.17
N ASN A 56 -2.66 9.06 7.16
CA ASN A 56 -3.10 9.18 5.78
C ASN A 56 -4.43 8.42 5.60
N ILE A 57 -4.53 7.17 6.07
CA ILE A 57 -5.78 6.39 6.05
C ILE A 57 -6.91 7.17 6.74
N GLY A 58 -6.66 7.80 7.89
CA GLY A 58 -7.63 8.63 8.58
C GLY A 58 -8.07 9.86 7.78
N ARG A 59 -7.18 10.46 6.98
CA ARG A 59 -7.49 11.55 6.04
C ARG A 59 -8.23 11.05 4.80
N LEU A 60 -7.86 9.89 4.28
CA LEU A 60 -8.53 9.18 3.18
C LEU A 60 -10.00 8.88 3.53
N LEU A 61 -10.25 8.31 4.71
CA LEU A 61 -11.59 8.03 5.21
C LEU A 61 -12.42 9.30 5.44
N LYS A 62 -11.76 10.41 5.77
CA LYS A 62 -12.38 11.74 5.92
C LYS A 62 -12.48 12.51 4.60
N GLY A 63 -11.94 11.98 3.49
CA GLY A 63 -11.86 12.68 2.21
C GLY A 63 -10.95 13.93 2.22
N THR A 64 -10.16 14.15 3.28
CA THR A 64 -9.28 15.32 3.46
C THR A 64 -7.83 15.06 3.06
N GLU A 65 -7.54 13.90 2.50
CA GLU A 65 -6.21 13.60 1.98
C GLU A 65 -5.95 14.41 0.71
N ASN A 66 -4.73 14.93 0.59
CA ASN A 66 -4.30 15.65 -0.61
C ASN A 66 -4.41 14.73 -1.83
N LYS A 67 -5.44 14.99 -2.64
CA LYS A 67 -5.52 14.45 -3.99
C LYS A 67 -4.36 14.99 -4.79
N LYS A 68 -3.79 14.13 -5.62
CA LYS A 68 -2.75 14.50 -6.56
C LYS A 68 -3.38 15.34 -7.69
N ASN A 69 -3.58 16.64 -7.47
CA ASN A 69 -3.93 17.59 -8.53
C ASN A 69 -2.70 17.83 -9.40
N TYR A 70 -2.71 17.28 -10.62
CA TYR A 70 -1.80 17.67 -11.71
C TYR A 70 -2.45 18.76 -12.55
#